data_AF-A0A917Y3W8-F1
#
_entry.id   AF-A0A917Y3W8-F1
#
_cell.length_a   1.000
_cell.length_b   1.000
_cell.length_c   1.000
_cell.angle_alpha   90.00
_cell.angle_beta   90.00
_cell.angle_gamma   90.00
#
_symmetry.space_group_name_H-M   'P 1'
#
loop_
_entity.id
_entity.type
_entity.pdbx_description
1 polymer ?
#
loop_
_entity_poly.entity_id
_entity_poly.type
_entity_poly.pdbx_seq_one_letter_code
_entity_poly.pdbx_strand_id
1 'polypeptide(L)' 'MDYEKHFREKDIPTAEKEVNCIKELLKSVDSHVDSGDIAQAKNRDEDLKKSLENLVTLNELKLEEDRYKALTR' A
#
# COMPACT_ATOMS: atom_id res chain seq x y z
N MET A 1 -9.60 4.66 -6.64
CA MET A 1 -8.59 5.55 -6.05
C MET A 1 -8.05 6.41 -7.18
N ASP A 2 -7.82 7.70 -6.96
CA ASP A 2 -7.23 8.59 -7.96
C ASP A 2 -5.70 8.64 -7.75
N TYR A 3 -4.97 7.74 -8.43
CA TYR A 3 -3.53 7.55 -8.18
C TYR A 3 -2.70 8.79 -8.52
N GLU A 4 -3.09 9.56 -9.54
CA GLU A 4 -2.42 10.79 -9.94
C GLU A 4 -2.53 11.91 -8.90
N LYS A 5 -3.47 11.83 -7.96
CA LYS A 5 -3.56 12.76 -6.83
C LYS A 5 -2.72 12.35 -5.63
N HIS A 6 -2.44 11.06 -5.47
CA HIS A 6 -1.81 10.53 -4.26
C HIS A 6 -0.37 10.04 -4.45
N PHE A 7 0.03 9.73 -5.69
CA PHE A 7 1.38 9.23 -5.98
C PHE A 7 2.07 10.04 -7.07
N ARG A 8 3.39 10.00 -7.11
CA ARG A 8 4.17 10.55 -8.23
C ARG A 8 3.96 9.66 -9.45
N GLU A 9 3.93 10.22 -10.66
CA GLU A 9 3.69 9.44 -11.89
C GLU A 9 4.60 8.20 -12.00
N LYS A 10 5.88 8.35 -11.65
CA LYS A 10 6.86 7.26 -11.63
C LYS A 10 6.55 6.13 -10.63
N ASP A 11 5.80 6.43 -9.58
CA ASP A 11 5.45 5.50 -8.50
C ASP A 11 4.07 4.87 -8.67
N ILE A 12 3.23 5.41 -9.57
CA ILE A 12 1.87 4.87 -9.82
C ILE A 12 1.90 3.36 -10.11
N PRO A 13 2.78 2.83 -10.98
CA PRO A 13 2.80 1.39 -11.24
C PRO A 13 3.10 0.55 -9.98
N THR A 14 3.97 1.05 -9.11
CA THR A 14 4.29 0.40 -7.83
C THR A 14 3.11 0.48 -6.87
N ALA A 15 2.45 1.64 -6.78
CA ALA A 15 1.28 1.82 -5.94
C ALA A 15 0.10 0.95 -6.38
N GLU A 16 -0.12 0.79 -7.68
CA GLU A 16 -1.14 -0.13 -8.22
C GLU A 16 -0.85 -1.58 -7.83
N LYS A 17 0.43 -2.00 -7.95
CA LYS A 17 0.86 -3.33 -7.55
C LYS A 17 0.64 -3.58 -6.06
N GLU A 18 1.01 -2.63 -5.19
CA GLU A 18 0.81 -2.76 -3.75
C GLU A 18 -0.68 -2.79 -3.37
N VAL A 19 -1.52 -1.96 -4.00
CA VAL A 19 -2.98 -2.00 -3.78
C VAL A 19 -3.56 -3.36 -4.17
N ASN A 20 -3.12 -3.95 -5.28
CA ASN A 20 -3.57 -5.28 -5.68
C ASN A 20 -3.06 -6.36 -4.71
N CYS A 21 -1.81 -6.27 -4.29
CA CYS A 21 -1.22 -7.14 -3.28
C CYS A 21 -2.04 -7.12 -1.97
N ILE A 22 -2.41 -5.93 -1.47
CA ILE A 22 -3.24 -5.79 -0.27
C ILE A 22 -4.60 -6.47 -0.44
N LYS A 23 -5.26 -6.30 -1.60
CA LYS A 23 -6.55 -6.96 -1.86
C LYS A 23 -6.46 -8.47 -1.85
N GLU A 24 -5.39 -9.04 -2.41
CA GLU A 24 -5.15 -10.48 -2.40
C GLU A 24 -4.80 -10.99 -1.00
N LEU A 25 -3.95 -10.26 -0.27
CA LEU A 25 -3.58 -10.59 1.11
C LEU A 25 -4.79 -10.55 2.04
N LEU A 26 -5.69 -9.57 1.92
CA LEU A 26 -6.95 -9.52 2.69
C LEU A 26 -7.78 -10.78 2.48
N LYS A 27 -7.96 -11.20 1.23
CA LYS A 27 -8.70 -12.45 0.91
C LYS A 27 -8.00 -13.68 1.49
N SER A 28 -6.66 -13.70 1.46
CA SER A 28 -5.89 -14.80 2.03
C SER A 28 -5.99 -14.85 3.55
N VAL A 29 -5.93 -13.70 4.24
CA VAL A 29 -6.14 -13.61 5.69
C VAL A 29 -7.53 -14.14 6.05
N ASP A 30 -8.57 -13.65 5.38
CA ASP A 30 -9.96 -14.08 5.60
C ASP A 30 -10.12 -15.60 5.42
N SER A 31 -9.60 -16.14 4.32
CA SER A 31 -9.62 -17.58 4.05
C SER A 31 -8.89 -18.42 5.11
N HIS A 32 -7.76 -17.93 5.65
CA HIS A 32 -7.03 -18.65 6.70
C HIS A 32 -7.72 -18.54 8.07
N VAL A 33 -8.40 -17.43 8.34
CA VAL A 33 -9.23 -17.27 9.54
C VAL A 33 -10.41 -18.25 9.49
N ASP A 34 -11.11 -18.33 8.36
CA ASP A 34 -12.23 -19.25 8.15
C ASP A 34 -11.82 -20.72 8.27
N SER A 35 -10.59 -21.07 7.83
CA SER A 35 -10.05 -22.42 7.96
C SER A 35 -9.49 -22.73 9.35
N GLY A 36 -9.46 -21.76 10.27
CA GLY A 36 -8.87 -21.90 11.60
C GLY A 36 -7.33 -21.89 11.63
N ASP A 37 -6.66 -21.58 10.52
CA ASP A 37 -5.20 -21.46 10.44
C ASP A 37 -4.75 -20.04 10.83
N ILE A 38 -4.86 -19.76 12.13
CA ILE A 38 -4.59 -18.42 12.68
C ILE A 38 -3.11 -18.03 12.52
N ALA A 39 -2.19 -19.01 12.49
CA ALA A 39 -0.77 -18.74 12.32
C ALA A 39 -0.47 -18.20 10.91
N GLN A 40 -1.04 -18.82 9.86
CA GLN A 40 -0.90 -18.30 8.50
C GLN A 40 -1.65 -16.98 8.33
N ALA A 41 -2.85 -16.83 8.90
CA ALA A 41 -3.57 -15.56 8.88
C ALA A 41 -2.73 -14.41 9.46
N LYS A 42 -2.05 -14.64 10.59
CA LYS A 42 -1.14 -13.65 11.19
C LYS A 42 0.03 -13.30 10.27
N ASN A 43 0.68 -14.30 9.66
CA ASN A 43 1.79 -14.04 8.74
C ASN A 43 1.34 -13.20 7.54
N ARG A 44 0.14 -13.48 7.00
CA ARG A 44 -0.45 -12.70 5.89
C ARG A 44 -0.85 -11.29 6.30
N ASP A 45 -1.28 -11.09 7.54
CA ASP A 45 -1.51 -9.75 8.10
C ASP A 45 -0.20 -8.94 8.23
N GLU A 46 0.90 -9.58 8.61
CA GLU A 46 2.23 -8.94 8.64
C GLU A 46 2.71 -8.54 7.24
N ASP A 47 2.49 -9.39 6.23
CA ASP A 47 2.77 -9.05 4.82
C ASP A 47 1.90 -7.87 4.35
N LEU A 48 0.62 -7.85 4.74
CA LEU A 48 -0.33 -6.79 4.40
C LEU A 48 0.10 -5.44 5.00
N LYS A 49 0.56 -5.44 6.25
CA LYS A 49 1.09 -4.23 6.91
C LYS A 49 2.26 -3.63 6.14
N LYS A 50 3.20 -4.46 5.67
CA LYS A 50 4.34 -3.99 4.87
C LYS A 50 3.90 -3.34 3.56
N SER A 51 2.94 -3.93 2.85
CA SER A 51 2.39 -3.31 1.63
C SER A 51 1.69 -1.98 1.90
N LEU A 52 1.00 -1.84 3.04
CA LEU A 52 0.42 -0.56 3.45
C LEU A 52 1.48 0.48 3.79
N GLU A 53 2.54 0.11 4.51
CA GLU A 53 3.66 0.99 4.83
C GLU A 53 4.37 1.50 3.56
N ASN A 54 4.52 0.63 2.55
CA ASN A 54 5.05 1.02 1.24
C ASN A 54 4.15 2.09 0.58
N LEU A 55 2.82 1.91 0.59
CA LEU A 55 1.90 2.92 0.04
C LEU A 55 1.96 4.26 0.80
N VAL A 56 2.06 4.22 2.12
CA VAL A 56 2.23 5.43 2.94
C VAL A 56 3.50 6.16 2.52
N THR A 57 4.61 5.44 2.41
CA THR A 57 5.90 6.01 2.00
C THR A 57 5.82 6.66 0.62
N LEU A 58 5.20 6.00 -0.37
CA LEU A 58 5.04 6.56 -1.71
C LEU A 58 4.20 7.84 -1.73
N ASN A 59 3.15 7.89 -0.90
CA ASN A 59 2.30 9.08 -0.76
C ASN A 59 3.04 10.23 -0.05
N GLU A 60 3.80 9.95 1.01
CA GLU A 60 4.61 10.93 1.71
C GLU A 60 5.66 11.56 0.79
N LEU A 61 6.33 10.75 -0.03
CA LEU A 61 7.30 11.25 -1.02
C LEU A 61 6.68 12.21 -2.03
N LYS A 62 5.42 11.99 -2.43
CA LYS A 62 4.70 12.96 -3.26
C LYS A 62 4.43 14.25 -2.50
N LEU A 63 3.90 14.15 -1.28
CA LEU A 63 3.55 15.31 -0.46
C LEU A 63 4.78 16.19 -0.18
N GLU A 64 5.94 15.58 0.04
CA GLU A 64 7.20 16.31 0.18
C GLU A 64 7.58 17.03 -1.12
N GLU A 65 7.56 16.35 -2.27
CA GLU A 65 7.85 16.99 -3.57
C GLU A 65 6.89 18.16 -3.87
N ASP A 66 5.60 18.00 -3.58
CA ASP A 66 4.59 19.04 -3.78
C ASP A 66 4.83 20.24 -2.85
N ARG A 67 5.21 20.01 -1.58
CA ARG A 67 5.62 21.07 -0.65
C ARG A 67 6.85 21.83 -1.14
N TYR A 68 7.88 21.12 -1.60
CA TYR A 68 9.11 21.75 -2.14
C TYR A 68 8.81 22.62 -3.36
N LYS A 69 7.97 22.13 -4.29
CA LYS A 69 7.53 22.91 -5.47
C LYS A 69 6.73 24.15 -5.08
N ALA A 70 5.92 24.08 -4.03
CA ALA A 70 5.16 25.23 -3.55
C ALA A 70 6.03 26.30 -2.89
N LEU A 71 7.13 25.91 -2.23
CA LEU A 71 8.08 26.82 -1.56
C LEU A 71 9.07 27.51 -2.52
N THR A 72 9.30 26.93 -3.70
CA THR A 72 10.27 27.42 -4.69
C THR A 72 9.64 28.22 -5.83
N ARG A 73 8.36 28.57 -5.72
CA ARG A 73 7.56 29.29 -6.72
C ARG A 73 7.04 30.61 -6.15
#